data_AF-A0A3B8J2T0-F1
#
_entry.id   AF-A0A3B8J2T0-F1
#
_cell.length_a   1.000
_cell.length_b   1.000
_cell.length_c   1.000
_cell.angle_alpha   90.00
_cell.angle_beta   90.00
_cell.angle_gamma   90.00
#
_symmetry.space_group_name_H-M   'P 1'
#
loop_
_entity.id
_entity.type
_entity.pdbx_description
1 polymer ?
#
loop_
_entity_poly.entity_id
_entity_poly.type
_entity_poly.pdbx_seq_one_letter_code
_entity_poly.pdbx_strand_id
1 'polypeptide(L)'
;EAAAAGDLLAIEAFDRTGTILGQAMADLAAAFNPEAFIIAGGLAKAGNMLYEPARKALQENLLSNIQNDVQVLPSSLEENDMALLGASALVWKHQSLNLDELPDRSVKASIMEPVTEGETVITREISSSSSSHSSSAEIAFSQNQILP
;
A
#
# COMPACT_ATOMS: atom_id res chain seq x y z
N GLU A 1 4.75 -16.06 18.97
CA GLU A 1 5.12 -16.07 20.41
C GLU A 1 6.18 -17.11 20.74
N ALA A 2 6.02 -18.39 20.36
CA ALA A 2 7.02 -19.43 20.64
C ALA A 2 8.47 -19.07 20.23
N ALA A 3 8.67 -18.61 18.99
CA ALA A 3 9.99 -18.17 18.53
C ALA A 3 10.54 -16.98 19.35
N ALA A 4 9.68 -16.06 19.79
CA ALA A 4 10.06 -14.94 20.66
C ALA A 4 10.41 -15.40 22.09
N ALA A 5 9.84 -16.53 22.52
CA ALA A 5 10.19 -17.20 23.77
C ALA A 5 11.46 -18.07 23.67
N GLY A 6 12.14 -18.10 22.51
CA GLY A 6 13.37 -18.86 22.31
C GLY A 6 13.16 -20.33 21.90
N ASP A 7 11.95 -20.71 21.48
CA ASP A 7 11.70 -22.05 20.94
C ASP A 7 12.50 -22.27 19.65
N LEU A 8 13.43 -23.22 19.70
CA LEU A 8 14.35 -23.51 18.60
C LEU A 8 13.64 -24.00 17.33
N LEU A 9 12.58 -24.79 17.47
CA LEU A 9 11.84 -25.31 16.33
C LEU A 9 11.07 -24.18 15.64
N ALA A 10 10.49 -23.27 16.43
CA ALA A 10 9.80 -22.11 15.89
C ALA A 10 10.78 -21.13 15.19
N ILE A 11 11.98 -20.95 15.74
CA ILE A 11 13.04 -20.14 15.11
C ILE A 11 13.48 -20.77 13.79
N GLU A 12 13.74 -22.09 13.77
CA GLU A 12 14.12 -22.82 12.56
C GLU A 12 13.02 -22.74 11.49
N ALA A 13 11.75 -22.81 11.90
CA ALA A 13 10.62 -22.66 10.98
C ALA A 13 10.61 -21.28 10.31
N PHE A 14 10.88 -20.19 11.05
CA PHE A 14 11.00 -18.85 10.48
C PHE A 14 12.21 -18.73 9.55
N ASP A 15 13.36 -19.25 9.95
CA ASP A 15 14.59 -19.22 9.15
C ASP A 15 14.40 -19.94 7.81
N ARG A 16 13.81 -21.13 7.85
CA ARG A 16 13.50 -21.91 6.64
C ARG A 16 12.47 -21.22 5.76
N THR A 17 11.42 -20.66 6.36
CA THR A 17 10.37 -19.94 5.62
C THR A 17 10.95 -18.71 4.93
N GLY A 18 11.72 -17.90 5.65
CA GLY A 18 12.38 -16.73 5.10
C GLY A 18 13.35 -17.09 3.99
N THR A 19 14.16 -18.16 4.17
CA THR A 19 15.11 -18.62 3.14
C THR A 19 14.40 -18.96 1.82
N ILE A 20 13.32 -19.74 1.88
CA ILE A 20 12.54 -20.13 0.68
C ILE A 20 11.90 -18.88 0.05
N LEU A 21 11.37 -17.98 0.87
CA LEU A 21 10.78 -16.72 0.39
C LEU A 21 11.82 -15.86 -0.34
N GLY A 22 13.03 -15.72 0.22
CA GLY A 22 14.13 -14.97 -0.38
C GLY A 22 14.59 -15.54 -1.72
N GLN A 23 14.70 -16.86 -1.83
CA GLN A 23 15.01 -17.55 -3.09
C GLN A 23 13.95 -17.28 -4.16
N ALA A 24 12.66 -17.44 -3.81
CA ALA A 24 11.57 -17.15 -4.74
C ALA A 24 11.55 -15.67 -5.18
N MET A 25 11.85 -14.74 -4.28
CA MET A 25 12.00 -13.33 -4.64
C MET A 25 13.18 -13.10 -5.59
N ALA A 26 14.31 -13.80 -5.42
CA ALA A 26 15.44 -13.70 -6.35
C ALA A 26 15.09 -14.21 -7.75
N ASP A 27 14.37 -15.33 -7.84
CA ASP A 27 13.86 -15.87 -9.11
C ASP A 27 12.96 -14.85 -9.83
N LEU A 28 12.05 -14.21 -9.08
CA LEU A 28 11.18 -13.15 -9.62
C LEU A 28 11.97 -11.90 -10.00
N ALA A 29 12.98 -11.53 -9.22
CA ALA A 29 13.82 -10.38 -9.52
C ALA A 29 14.60 -10.56 -10.82
N ALA A 30 15.06 -11.78 -11.11
CA ALA A 30 15.71 -12.10 -12.37
C ALA A 30 14.78 -11.92 -13.59
N ALA A 31 13.46 -12.13 -13.41
CA ALA A 31 12.49 -11.99 -14.49
C ALA A 31 11.95 -10.56 -14.65
N PHE A 32 11.78 -9.83 -13.54
CA PHE A 32 11.04 -8.55 -13.53
C PHE A 32 11.89 -7.32 -13.21
N ASN A 33 13.11 -7.49 -12.68
CA ASN A 33 13.98 -6.41 -12.21
C ASN A 33 13.24 -5.33 -11.38
N PRO A 34 12.55 -5.71 -10.29
CA PRO A 34 11.78 -4.76 -9.48
C PRO A 34 12.68 -3.90 -8.60
N GLU A 35 12.24 -2.68 -8.29
CA GLU A 35 12.90 -1.83 -7.29
C GLU A 35 12.60 -2.30 -5.85
N ALA A 36 11.43 -2.92 -5.62
CA ALA A 36 11.03 -3.38 -4.30
C ALA A 36 10.03 -4.55 -4.33
N PHE A 37 10.09 -5.38 -3.30
CA PHE A 37 9.06 -6.32 -2.89
C PHE A 37 8.32 -5.78 -1.66
N ILE A 38 7.00 -5.64 -1.77
CA ILE A 38 6.14 -5.23 -0.66
C ILE A 38 5.48 -6.47 -0.05
N ILE A 39 5.75 -6.74 1.23
CA ILE A 39 5.21 -7.89 1.95
C ILE A 39 3.99 -7.47 2.76
N ALA A 40 2.86 -8.12 2.49
CA ALA A 40 1.57 -7.84 3.12
C ALA A 40 0.96 -9.09 3.77
N GLY A 41 -0.04 -8.89 4.63
CA GLY A 41 -0.79 -9.95 5.32
C GLY A 41 -0.20 -10.36 6.67
N GLY A 42 -0.89 -11.25 7.37
CA GLY A 42 -0.56 -11.61 8.76
C GLY A 42 0.86 -12.14 9.00
N LEU A 43 1.47 -12.79 8.01
CA LEU A 43 2.85 -13.30 8.13
C LEU A 43 3.89 -12.16 8.13
N ALA A 44 3.59 -11.03 7.49
CA ALA A 44 4.43 -9.83 7.51
C ALA A 44 4.66 -9.30 8.94
N LYS A 45 3.75 -9.61 9.87
CA LYS A 45 3.83 -9.23 11.29
C LYS A 45 4.92 -9.98 12.07
N ALA A 46 5.50 -11.05 11.49
CA ALA A 46 6.62 -11.76 12.09
C ALA A 46 7.89 -10.90 12.23
N GLY A 47 7.94 -9.74 11.54
CA GLY A 47 9.04 -8.80 11.64
C GLY A 47 10.37 -9.45 11.26
N ASN A 48 11.44 -9.06 11.94
CA ASN A 48 12.80 -9.46 11.57
C ASN A 48 13.02 -10.97 11.58
N MET A 49 12.21 -11.75 12.31
CA MET A 49 12.29 -13.22 12.26
C MET A 49 12.04 -13.77 10.85
N LEU A 50 11.23 -13.09 10.04
CA LEU A 50 10.99 -13.45 8.65
C LEU A 50 11.83 -12.61 7.69
N TYR A 51 11.91 -11.29 7.91
CA TYR A 51 12.56 -10.39 6.97
C TYR A 51 14.07 -10.60 6.87
N GLU A 52 14.77 -10.91 7.97
CA GLU A 52 16.22 -11.13 7.93
C GLU A 52 16.60 -12.36 7.10
N PRO A 53 16.06 -13.58 7.37
CA PRO A 53 16.36 -14.73 6.51
C PRO A 53 15.91 -14.52 5.06
N ALA A 54 14.79 -13.83 4.82
CA ALA A 54 14.33 -13.52 3.46
C ALA A 54 15.25 -12.55 2.72
N ARG A 55 15.70 -11.46 3.36
CA ARG A 55 16.65 -10.50 2.77
C ARG A 55 17.99 -11.15 2.51
N LYS A 56 18.49 -11.95 3.46
CA LYS A 56 19.74 -12.68 3.31
C LYS A 56 19.68 -13.61 2.09
N ALA A 57 18.67 -14.48 2.02
CA ALA A 57 18.52 -15.40 0.92
C ALA A 57 18.26 -14.69 -0.42
N LEU A 58 17.51 -13.58 -0.44
CA LEU A 58 17.37 -12.75 -1.64
C LEU A 58 18.73 -12.26 -2.13
N GLN A 59 19.49 -11.58 -1.27
CA GLN A 59 20.78 -10.99 -1.66
C GLN A 59 21.80 -12.07 -2.07
N GLU A 60 21.81 -13.23 -1.42
CA GLU A 60 22.70 -14.34 -1.78
C GLU A 60 22.41 -14.95 -3.16
N ASN A 61 21.18 -14.79 -3.69
CA ASN A 61 20.75 -15.39 -4.96
C ASN A 61 20.55 -14.36 -6.09
N LEU A 62 20.68 -13.06 -5.83
CA LEU A 62 20.60 -12.03 -6.87
C LEU A 62 21.86 -12.00 -7.75
N LEU A 63 21.67 -11.55 -8.99
CA LEU A 63 22.79 -11.18 -9.86
C LEU A 63 23.50 -9.94 -9.30
N SER A 64 24.81 -9.89 -9.41
CA SER A 64 25.65 -8.84 -8.82
C SER A 64 25.32 -7.42 -9.28
N ASN A 65 24.69 -7.26 -10.44
CA ASN A 65 24.32 -5.96 -11.01
C ASN A 65 22.98 -5.40 -10.50
N ILE A 66 22.18 -6.18 -9.78
CA ILE A 66 20.91 -5.76 -9.16
C ILE A 66 20.89 -6.00 -7.65
N GLN A 67 21.97 -6.59 -7.14
CA GLN A 67 22.19 -6.82 -5.72
C GLN A 67 22.25 -5.46 -4.99
N ASN A 68 21.62 -5.37 -3.82
CA ASN A 68 21.41 -4.14 -3.02
C ASN A 68 20.48 -3.07 -3.61
N ASP A 69 20.08 -3.15 -4.89
CA ASP A 69 19.12 -2.21 -5.47
C ASP A 69 17.66 -2.64 -5.19
N VAL A 70 17.44 -3.94 -4.98
CA VAL A 70 16.12 -4.50 -4.69
C VAL A 70 15.82 -4.44 -3.18
N GLN A 71 14.77 -3.70 -2.81
CA GLN A 71 14.34 -3.54 -1.42
C GLN A 71 13.26 -4.55 -1.00
N VAL A 72 13.21 -4.91 0.28
CA VAL A 72 12.12 -5.70 0.87
C VAL A 72 11.47 -4.89 1.99
N LEU A 73 10.24 -4.45 1.73
CA LEU A 73 9.51 -3.48 2.55
C LEU A 73 8.20 -4.09 3.09
N PRO A 74 7.80 -3.77 4.34
CA PRO A 74 6.46 -4.09 4.82
C PRO A 74 5.41 -3.19 4.13
N SER A 75 4.21 -3.72 3.93
CA SER A 75 3.05 -2.90 3.54
C SER A 75 2.72 -1.86 4.63
N SER A 76 2.45 -0.62 4.23
CA SER A 76 1.98 0.45 5.11
C SER A 76 0.47 0.47 5.27
N LEU A 77 -0.27 -0.36 4.53
CA LEU A 77 -1.73 -0.39 4.54
C LEU A 77 -2.25 -1.17 5.74
N GLU A 78 -3.34 -0.69 6.34
CA GLU A 78 -4.07 -1.44 7.35
C GLU A 78 -4.67 -2.73 6.77
N GLU A 79 -4.60 -3.81 7.55
CA GLU A 79 -5.00 -5.14 7.10
C GLU A 79 -6.49 -5.23 6.74
N ASN A 80 -7.33 -4.48 7.44
CA ASN A 80 -8.78 -4.46 7.20
C ASN A 80 -9.15 -3.73 5.91
N ASP A 81 -8.32 -2.78 5.48
CA ASP A 81 -8.64 -1.90 4.37
C ASP A 81 -8.00 -2.34 3.04
N MET A 82 -6.95 -3.17 3.08
CA MET A 82 -6.20 -3.61 1.89
C MET A 82 -7.10 -4.16 0.77
N ALA A 83 -8.05 -5.04 1.10
CA ALA A 83 -8.96 -5.63 0.11
C ALA A 83 -9.91 -4.60 -0.49
N LEU A 84 -10.46 -3.70 0.34
CA LEU A 84 -11.38 -2.66 -0.09
C LEU A 84 -10.66 -1.60 -0.95
N LEU A 85 -9.47 -1.18 -0.55
CA LEU A 85 -8.63 -0.24 -1.31
C LEU A 85 -8.22 -0.83 -2.65
N GLY A 86 -7.84 -2.11 -2.70
CA GLY A 86 -7.54 -2.81 -3.95
C GLY A 86 -8.74 -2.85 -4.89
N ALA A 87 -9.93 -3.21 -4.40
CA ALA A 87 -11.16 -3.22 -5.20
C ALA A 87 -11.53 -1.81 -5.70
N SER A 88 -11.40 -0.80 -4.82
CA SER A 88 -11.68 0.60 -5.15
C SER A 88 -10.71 1.13 -6.21
N ALA A 89 -9.43 0.78 -6.13
CA ALA A 89 -8.40 1.17 -7.10
C ALA A 89 -8.67 0.62 -8.51
N LEU A 90 -9.23 -0.59 -8.63
CA LEU A 90 -9.61 -1.16 -9.92
C LEU A 90 -10.73 -0.35 -10.59
N VAL A 91 -11.77 0.02 -9.84
CA VAL A 91 -12.88 0.86 -10.34
C VAL A 91 -12.38 2.26 -10.69
N TRP A 92 -11.53 2.85 -9.84
CA TRP A 92 -10.90 4.15 -10.09
C TRP A 92 -10.12 4.15 -11.40
N LYS A 93 -9.26 3.14 -11.63
CA LYS A 93 -8.48 2.99 -12.85
C LYS A 93 -9.37 2.95 -14.10
N HIS A 94 -10.49 2.23 -14.03
CA HIS A 94 -11.44 2.14 -15.14
C HIS A 94 -12.16 3.48 -15.41
N GLN A 95 -12.55 4.22 -14.36
CA GLN A 95 -13.12 5.56 -14.55
C GLN A 95 -12.10 6.51 -15.15
N SER A 96 -10.86 6.52 -14.66
CA SER A 96 -9.81 7.41 -15.19
C SER A 96 -9.49 7.18 -16.67
N LEU A 97 -9.67 5.95 -17.19
CA LEU A 97 -9.49 5.65 -18.61
C LEU A 97 -10.64 6.17 -19.50
N ASN A 98 -11.84 6.33 -18.94
CA ASN A 98 -13.00 6.87 -19.66
C ASN A 98 -13.15 8.40 -19.54
N LEU A 99 -12.40 9.04 -18.64
CA LEU A 99 -12.39 10.51 -18.50
C LEU A 99 -11.66 11.23 -19.64
N ASP A 100 -10.91 10.52 -20.49
CA ASP A 100 -10.29 11.11 -21.68
C ASP A 100 -11.28 11.27 -22.86
N GLU A 101 -12.46 10.65 -22.80
CA GLU A 101 -13.52 10.76 -23.83
C GLU A 101 -14.62 11.78 -23.48
N LEU A 102 -14.54 12.47 -22.34
CA LEU A 102 -15.54 13.47 -21.99
C LEU A 102 -15.32 14.79 -22.75
N PRO A 103 -16.34 15.36 -23.41
CA PRO A 103 -16.23 16.56 -24.24
C PRO A 103 -15.98 17.85 -23.43
N ASP A 104 -16.07 17.81 -22.10
CA ASP A 104 -15.93 18.98 -21.23
C ASP A 104 -14.87 18.76 -20.14
N ARG A 105 -13.81 19.58 -20.19
CA ARG A 105 -12.68 19.59 -19.25
C ARG A 105 -13.08 19.99 -17.82
N SER A 106 -14.27 20.52 -17.61
CA SER A 106 -14.72 21.06 -16.33
C SER A 106 -15.02 19.99 -15.26
N VAL A 107 -15.22 18.72 -15.67
CA VAL A 107 -15.63 17.63 -14.76
C VAL A 107 -14.43 16.89 -14.13
N LYS A 108 -13.23 16.97 -14.71
CA LYS A 108 -12.02 16.29 -14.20
C LYS A 108 -11.58 16.77 -12.81
N ALA A 109 -11.93 17.98 -12.40
CA ALA A 109 -11.43 18.60 -11.18
C ALA A 109 -12.24 18.29 -9.90
N SER A 110 -13.40 17.62 -10.01
CA SER A 110 -14.27 17.41 -8.83
C SER A 110 -14.06 16.06 -8.13
N ILE A 111 -13.19 15.19 -8.64
CA ILE A 111 -12.89 13.89 -8.05
C ILE A 111 -11.56 14.00 -7.29
N MET A 112 -11.69 14.46 -6.03
CA MET A 112 -10.71 14.36 -4.92
C MET A 112 -9.24 14.19 -5.32
N GLU A 113 -8.51 15.30 -5.52
CA GLU A 113 -7.06 15.27 -5.36
C GLU A 113 -6.73 15.42 -3.86
N PRO A 114 -6.01 14.49 -3.22
CA PRO A 114 -5.41 14.77 -1.93
C PRO A 114 -4.29 15.80 -2.13
N VAL A 115 -4.56 17.05 -1.79
CA VAL A 115 -3.54 18.08 -1.67
C VAL A 115 -2.84 17.87 -0.33
N THR A 116 -1.64 17.32 -0.38
CA THR A 116 -0.73 17.27 0.77
C THR A 116 0.11 18.54 0.81
N GLU A 117 -0.26 19.48 1.68
CA GLU A 117 0.64 20.54 2.13
C GLU A 117 0.56 20.58 3.67
N GLY A 118 1.67 20.25 4.34
CA GLY A 118 1.87 20.42 5.78
C GLY A 118 0.74 19.92 6.69
N GLU A 119 0.83 18.65 7.14
CA GLU A 119 0.20 18.09 8.35
C GLU A 119 -1.31 18.31 8.61
N THR A 120 -2.11 18.82 7.66
CA THR A 120 -3.56 18.99 7.87
C THR A 120 -4.37 18.42 6.70
N VAL A 121 -5.16 17.39 6.97
CA VAL A 121 -6.10 16.80 6.02
C VAL A 121 -7.43 17.57 6.09
N ILE A 122 -7.74 18.37 5.06
CA ILE A 122 -9.05 19.02 4.93
C ILE A 122 -9.91 18.17 4.01
N THR A 123 -10.91 17.46 4.55
CA THR A 123 -11.91 16.75 3.75
C THR A 123 -13.01 17.74 3.33
N ARG A 124 -13.27 17.83 2.01
CA ARG A 124 -14.35 18.65 1.46
C ARG A 124 -15.52 17.74 1.10
N GLU A 125 -16.44 17.53 2.04
CA GLU A 125 -17.73 16.90 1.73
C GLU A 125 -18.60 17.88 0.95
N ILE A 126 -18.99 17.50 -0.27
CA ILE A 126 -20.10 18.12 -0.98
C ILE A 126 -21.29 17.17 -0.78
N SER A 127 -22.11 17.42 0.24
CA SER A 127 -23.37 16.71 0.41
C SER A 127 -24.33 17.16 -0.70
N SER A 128 -24.53 16.32 -1.71
CA SER A 128 -25.57 16.53 -2.71
C SER A 128 -26.94 16.29 -2.08
N SER A 129 -27.61 17.37 -1.65
CA SER A 129 -29.05 17.29 -1.42
C SER A 129 -29.77 17.40 -2.76
N SER A 130 -30.79 16.57 -2.96
CA SER A 130 -31.69 16.53 -4.11
C SER A 130 -33.05 17.11 -3.70
N SER A 131 -33.71 17.97 -4.51
CA SER A 131 -35.17 18.37 -4.39
C SER A 131 -35.75 19.50 -5.30
N SER A 132 -36.30 19.13 -6.49
CA SER A 132 -36.30 19.92 -7.75
C SER A 132 -35.57 21.18 -7.74
N HIS A 133 -34.25 21.00 -7.68
CA HIS A 133 -33.51 19.76 -7.27
C HIS A 133 -32.42 20.17 -6.28
N SER A 134 -32.88 20.74 -5.15
CA SER A 134 -32.31 21.20 -3.88
C SER A 134 -31.42 22.39 -3.94
N SER A 135 -31.72 23.28 -3.01
CA SER A 135 -30.79 24.00 -2.15
C SER A 135 -29.55 24.57 -2.83
N SER A 136 -29.55 25.90 -2.84
CA SER A 136 -28.38 26.73 -2.59
C SER A 136 -27.32 25.97 -1.80
N ALA A 137 -26.17 25.75 -2.43
CA ALA A 137 -25.02 25.11 -1.82
C ALA A 137 -24.50 26.02 -0.71
N GLU A 138 -24.75 25.65 0.55
CA GLU A 138 -24.02 26.20 1.67
C GLU A 138 -22.68 25.48 1.80
N ILE A 139 -21.62 26.28 1.87
CA ILE A 139 -20.25 25.81 2.11
C ILE A 139 -20.06 25.76 3.62
N ALA A 140 -20.15 24.58 4.22
CA ALA A 140 -19.76 24.38 5.61
C ALA A 140 -18.26 24.04 5.68
N PHE A 141 -17.47 24.89 6.31
CA PHE A 141 -16.09 24.58 6.70
C PHE A 141 -16.12 23.94 8.10
N SER A 142 -15.88 22.63 8.19
CA SER A 142 -15.61 21.98 9.47
C SER A 142 -14.11 21.94 9.71
N GLN A 143 -13.63 22.83 10.58
CA GLN A 143 -12.26 22.82 11.11
C GLN A 143 -12.20 21.79 12.24
N ASN A 144 -11.74 20.57 11.95
CA ASN A 144 -11.41 19.62 13.01
C ASN A 144 -10.01 19.94 13.54
N GLN A 145 -9.97 20.74 14.62
CA GLN A 145 -8.74 21.01 15.38
C GLN A 145 -8.24 19.73 16.05
N ILE A 146 -6.96 19.41 15.88
CA ILE A 146 -6.22 18.54 16.78
C ILE A 146 -5.28 19.45 17.58
N LEU A 147 -5.62 19.69 18.85
CA LEU A 147 -4.72 20.27 19.86
C LEU A 147 -3.72 19.18 20.32
N PRO A 148 -2.53 19.58 20.82
CA PRO A 148 -1.24 18.96 20.54
C PRO A 148 -1.03 17.53 21.04
#